data_AF-A0A401GR12-F1
#
_entry.id   AF-A0A401GR12-F1
#
_cell.length_a   1.000
_cell.length_b   1.000
_cell.length_c   1.000
_cell.angle_alpha   90.00
_cell.angle_beta   90.00
_cell.angle_gamma   90.00
#
_symmetry.space_group_name_H-M   'P 1'
#
loop_
_entity.id
_entity.type
_entity.pdbx_description
1 polymer ?
#
loop_
_entity_poly.entity_id
_entity_poly.type
_entity_poly.pdbx_seq_one_letter_code
_entity_poly.pdbx_strand_id
1 'polypeptide(L)'
;MSSLREIHPGFQPGVSFALARQVPAYEELPPVLKPTAFGPIPPIMHYGYLITFEQFFAIAAMQLGFSIELKDHAWSEDIAMHKVAQYIAGKVIHHPTKVAWVCVDRKRPFLLSLCTNWYPSQRLEEVDPKVREYLGIEEKGKWYLDAKQWQWRA
;
A
#
# COMPACT_ATOMS: atom_id res chain seq x y z
N MET A 1 -3.21 -26.57 1.67
CA MET A 1 -3.92 -25.35 2.12
C MET A 1 -3.04 -24.71 3.17
N SER A 2 -2.58 -23.48 2.97
CA SER A 2 -1.77 -22.80 3.97
C SER A 2 -2.63 -22.48 5.20
N SER A 3 -2.14 -22.80 6.39
CA SER A 3 -2.86 -22.57 7.65
C SER A 3 -2.62 -21.15 8.17
N LEU A 4 -3.57 -20.58 8.92
CA LEU A 4 -3.34 -19.34 9.69
C LEU A 4 -2.12 -19.45 10.63
N ARG A 5 -1.73 -20.67 11.02
CA ARG A 5 -0.56 -20.91 11.87
C ARG A 5 0.77 -20.71 11.14
N GLU A 6 0.76 -20.69 9.81
CA GLU A 6 1.95 -20.57 8.96
C GLU A 6 2.24 -19.12 8.56
N ILE A 7 1.30 -18.20 8.81
CA ILE A 7 1.50 -16.76 8.57
C ILE A 7 1.94 -16.05 9.86
N HIS A 8 2.54 -14.87 9.69
CA HIS A 8 3.04 -14.07 10.81
C HIS A 8 2.00 -13.91 11.94
N PRO A 9 2.38 -14.03 13.24
CA PRO A 9 1.44 -13.95 14.37
C PRO A 9 0.60 -12.69 14.42
N GLY A 10 1.05 -11.59 13.81
CA GLY A 10 0.28 -10.36 13.63
C GLY A 10 -0.95 -10.47 12.73
N PHE A 11 -1.21 -11.64 12.13
CA PHE A 11 -2.42 -11.97 11.41
C PHE A 11 -3.33 -12.95 12.16
N GLN A 12 -3.22 -13.12 13.47
CA GLN A 12 -4.23 -13.90 14.21
C GLN A 12 -5.47 -13.04 14.50
N PRO A 13 -6.68 -13.62 14.56
CA PRO A 13 -7.85 -12.90 15.06
C PRO A 13 -7.63 -12.35 16.47
N GLY A 14 -8.08 -11.12 16.73
CA GLY A 14 -7.99 -10.49 18.06
C GLY A 14 -6.61 -10.02 18.49
N VAL A 15 -5.59 -10.05 17.62
CA VAL A 15 -4.24 -9.52 17.95
C VAL A 15 -4.28 -8.03 18.22
N SER A 16 -3.26 -7.51 18.89
CA SER A 16 -3.12 -6.06 19.09
C SER A 16 -2.55 -5.37 17.85
N PHE A 17 -2.85 -4.08 17.70
CA PHE A 17 -2.26 -3.29 16.61
C PHE A 17 -0.73 -3.22 16.68
N ALA A 18 -0.16 -3.25 17.89
CA ALA A 18 1.30 -3.28 18.10
C ALA A 18 1.93 -4.56 17.53
N LEU A 19 1.23 -5.69 17.59
CA LEU A 19 1.68 -6.94 16.98
C LEU A 19 1.43 -6.96 15.46
N ALA A 20 0.27 -6.47 15.01
CA ALA A 20 -0.04 -6.35 13.57
C ALA A 20 0.98 -5.47 12.82
N ARG A 21 1.46 -4.39 13.45
CA ARG A 21 2.51 -3.51 12.90
C ARG A 21 3.87 -4.20 12.64
N GLN A 22 4.09 -5.37 13.21
CA GLN A 22 5.33 -6.13 13.05
C GLN A 22 5.29 -7.09 11.86
N VAL A 23 4.14 -7.21 11.18
CA VAL A 23 3.99 -8.03 9.97
C VAL A 23 4.98 -7.57 8.90
N PRO A 24 5.77 -8.48 8.30
CA PRO A 24 6.66 -8.14 7.20
C PRO A 24 5.88 -7.91 5.90
N ALA A 25 6.52 -7.27 4.93
CA ALA A 25 6.01 -7.26 3.56
C ALA A 25 6.12 -8.66 2.93
N TYR A 26 5.18 -9.03 2.08
CA TYR A 26 5.19 -10.31 1.35
C TYR A 26 5.40 -10.09 -0.14
N GLU A 27 6.26 -10.89 -0.75
CA GLU A 27 6.43 -10.87 -2.22
C GLU A 27 5.17 -11.43 -2.91
N GLU A 28 4.64 -12.53 -2.38
CA GLU A 28 3.40 -13.15 -2.84
C GLU A 28 2.33 -13.09 -1.76
N LEU A 29 1.08 -12.85 -2.16
CA LEU A 29 -0.05 -12.84 -1.22
C LEU A 29 -0.28 -14.25 -0.65
N PRO A 30 -0.13 -14.46 0.67
CA PRO A 30 -0.43 -15.75 1.29
C PRO A 30 -1.86 -16.21 0.96
N PRO A 31 -2.09 -17.48 0.56
CA PRO A 31 -3.41 -17.94 0.12
C PRO A 31 -4.54 -17.71 1.13
N VAL A 32 -4.22 -17.83 2.41
CA VAL A 32 -5.18 -17.61 3.52
C VAL A 32 -5.65 -16.15 3.64
N LEU A 33 -4.92 -15.20 3.06
CA LEU A 33 -5.29 -13.79 3.01
C LEU A 33 -6.09 -13.43 1.74
N LYS A 34 -6.37 -14.40 0.86
CA LYS A 34 -7.30 -14.19 -0.25
C LYS A 34 -8.73 -14.20 0.29
N PRO A 35 -9.60 -13.25 -0.11
CA PRO A 35 -10.99 -13.26 0.29
C PRO A 35 -11.68 -14.57 -0.09
N THR A 36 -12.52 -15.07 0.80
CA THR A 36 -13.34 -16.26 0.57
C THR A 36 -14.81 -15.90 0.69
N ALA A 37 -15.68 -16.63 0.00
CA ALA A 37 -17.13 -16.44 0.09
C ALA A 37 -17.70 -16.88 1.45
N PHE A 38 -16.96 -17.70 2.19
CA PHE A 38 -17.37 -18.28 3.46
C PHE A 38 -16.23 -18.17 4.48
N GLY A 39 -16.60 -17.96 5.75
CA GLY A 39 -15.66 -17.86 6.87
C GLY A 39 -15.22 -16.43 7.18
N PRO A 40 -14.23 -16.27 8.07
CA PRO A 40 -13.74 -14.97 8.50
C PRO A 40 -13.22 -14.13 7.33
N ILE A 41 -13.59 -12.85 7.33
CA ILE A 41 -13.16 -11.85 6.37
C ILE A 41 -11.69 -11.50 6.68
N PRO A 42 -10.73 -11.79 5.77
CA PRO A 42 -9.33 -11.47 6.01
C PRO A 42 -9.08 -9.96 6.07
N PRO A 43 -7.99 -9.53 6.73
CA PRO A 43 -7.58 -8.14 6.69
C PRO A 43 -7.25 -7.68 5.27
N ILE A 44 -7.28 -6.37 5.06
CA ILE A 44 -6.92 -5.82 3.75
C ILE A 44 -5.40 -5.83 3.60
N MET A 45 -4.96 -6.42 2.49
CA MET A 45 -3.59 -6.38 2.00
C MET A 45 -3.56 -5.49 0.76
N HIS A 46 -2.55 -4.64 0.66
CA HIS A 46 -2.30 -3.78 -0.49
C HIS A 46 -1.06 -4.24 -1.23
N TYR A 47 -1.15 -4.32 -2.55
CA TYR A 47 0.02 -4.47 -3.41
C TYR A 47 0.48 -3.10 -3.88
N GLY A 48 1.79 -2.83 -3.81
CA GLY A 48 2.35 -1.62 -4.38
C GLY A 48 3.74 -1.27 -3.84
N TYR A 49 4.01 0.04 -3.83
CA TYR A 49 5.33 0.61 -3.59
C TYR A 49 5.31 1.55 -2.39
N LEU A 50 6.27 1.37 -1.47
CA LEU A 50 6.49 2.35 -0.42
C LEU A 50 7.07 3.61 -1.07
N ILE A 51 6.42 4.74 -0.84
CA ILE A 51 6.91 6.03 -1.30
C ILE A 51 7.35 6.82 -0.08
N THR A 52 8.60 7.27 -0.10
CA THR A 52 9.16 8.14 0.93
C THR A 52 8.59 9.57 0.79
N PHE A 53 8.59 10.34 1.88
CA PHE A 53 8.17 11.74 1.81
C PHE A 53 9.04 12.52 0.81
N GLU A 54 10.34 12.25 0.76
CA GLU A 54 11.30 12.89 -0.14
C GLU A 54 10.96 12.62 -1.61
N GLN A 55 10.70 11.36 -1.98
CA GLN A 55 10.26 11.02 -3.34
C GLN A 55 8.93 11.69 -3.68
N PHE A 56 8.00 11.70 -2.73
CA PHE A 56 6.71 12.34 -2.89
C PHE A 56 6.86 13.85 -3.16
N PHE A 57 7.64 14.57 -2.35
CA PHE A 57 7.88 16.00 -2.53
C PHE A 57 8.58 16.30 -3.86
N ALA A 58 9.55 15.47 -4.26
CA ALA A 58 10.20 15.62 -5.55
C ALA A 58 9.20 15.52 -6.72
N ILE A 59 8.29 14.55 -6.69
CA ILE A 59 7.25 14.40 -7.72
C ILE A 59 6.27 15.58 -7.69
N ALA A 60 5.82 15.99 -6.50
CA ALA A 60 4.89 17.11 -6.34
C ALA A 60 5.49 18.42 -6.88
N ALA A 61 6.76 18.69 -6.59
CA ALA A 61 7.46 19.87 -7.10
C ALA A 61 7.64 19.82 -8.62
N MET A 62 8.14 18.70 -9.16
CA MET A 62 8.45 18.57 -10.59
C MET A 62 7.20 18.53 -11.49
N GLN A 63 6.14 17.83 -11.06
CA GLN A 63 5.02 17.51 -11.95
C GLN A 63 3.79 18.38 -11.69
N LEU A 64 3.65 18.90 -10.47
CA LEU A 64 2.45 19.61 -10.04
C LEU A 64 2.74 21.06 -9.62
N GLY A 65 4.01 21.48 -9.65
CA GLY A 65 4.42 22.85 -9.34
C GLY A 65 4.23 23.24 -7.88
N PHE A 66 4.19 22.28 -6.95
CA PHE A 66 4.16 22.59 -5.52
C PHE A 66 5.50 23.16 -5.07
N SER A 67 5.51 24.38 -4.52
CA SER A 67 6.65 24.94 -3.81
C SER A 67 6.57 24.59 -2.32
N ILE A 68 7.72 24.32 -1.68
CA ILE A 68 7.86 24.03 -0.24
C ILE A 68 7.74 25.35 0.56
N GLU A 69 6.71 26.15 0.30
CA GLU A 69 6.35 27.32 1.12
C GLU A 69 5.09 26.99 1.92
N LEU A 70 5.17 25.96 2.77
CA LEU A 70 4.07 25.55 3.64
C LEU A 70 4.43 25.87 5.08
N LYS A 71 4.27 27.14 5.44
CA LYS A 71 4.06 27.50 6.86
C LYS A 71 2.64 27.06 7.23
N ASP A 72 2.55 26.12 8.16
CA ASP A 72 1.42 25.91 9.09
C ASP A 72 0.30 24.91 8.82
N HIS A 73 0.27 24.04 7.79
CA HIS A 73 -0.83 23.06 7.69
C HIS A 73 -0.41 21.62 7.34
N ALA A 74 -0.38 20.73 8.34
CA ALA A 74 -0.25 19.28 8.16
C ALA A 74 -1.36 18.64 7.28
N TRP A 75 -2.50 19.32 7.11
CA TRP A 75 -3.56 18.91 6.17
C TRP A 75 -3.14 19.04 4.70
N SER A 76 -2.06 19.79 4.40
CA SER A 76 -1.56 19.98 3.03
C SER A 76 -0.82 18.76 2.49
N GLU A 77 -0.12 18.00 3.35
CA GLU A 77 0.72 16.86 2.94
C GLU A 77 -0.14 15.70 2.45
N ASP A 78 -1.14 15.29 3.22
CA ASP A 78 -2.07 14.21 2.84
C ASP A 78 -2.78 14.55 1.52
N ILE A 79 -3.25 15.78 1.35
CA ILE A 79 -3.89 16.22 0.10
C ILE A 79 -2.91 16.16 -1.07
N ALA A 80 -1.69 16.63 -0.86
CA ALA A 80 -0.67 16.62 -1.90
C ALA A 80 -0.30 15.17 -2.28
N MET A 81 -0.21 14.25 -1.31
CA MET A 81 0.00 12.81 -1.52
C MET A 81 -1.08 12.19 -2.40
N HIS A 82 -2.34 12.49 -2.12
CA HIS A 82 -3.43 12.03 -2.96
C HIS A 82 -3.35 12.61 -4.37
N LYS A 83 -2.94 13.87 -4.54
CA LYS A 83 -2.75 14.48 -5.86
C LYS A 83 -1.62 13.83 -6.66
N VAL A 84 -0.48 13.50 -6.04
CA VAL A 84 0.59 12.77 -6.72
C VAL A 84 0.13 11.37 -7.11
N ALA A 85 -0.57 10.65 -6.23
CA ALA A 85 -1.12 9.33 -6.58
C ALA A 85 -2.12 9.42 -7.75
N GLN A 86 -2.98 10.45 -7.78
CA GLN A 86 -3.89 10.72 -8.90
C GLN A 86 -3.13 11.05 -10.19
N TYR A 87 -2.07 11.85 -10.11
CA TYR A 87 -1.19 12.12 -11.25
C TYR A 87 -0.58 10.83 -11.79
N ILE A 88 0.03 10.00 -10.94
CA ILE A 88 0.63 8.73 -11.35
C ILE A 88 -0.43 7.85 -12.00
N ALA A 89 -1.57 7.65 -11.33
CA ALA A 89 -2.68 6.86 -11.83
C ALA A 89 -3.19 7.31 -13.20
N GLY A 90 -3.35 8.62 -13.40
CA GLY A 90 -3.97 9.18 -14.60
C GLY A 90 -3.02 9.50 -15.75
N LYS A 91 -1.75 9.78 -15.46
CA LYS A 91 -0.78 10.28 -16.44
C LYS A 91 0.39 9.34 -16.70
N VAL A 92 0.75 8.51 -15.73
CA VAL A 92 1.91 7.61 -15.85
C VAL A 92 1.46 6.20 -16.23
N ILE A 93 0.52 5.63 -15.46
CA ILE A 93 0.21 4.20 -15.57
C ILE A 93 -1.19 3.88 -16.10
N HIS A 94 -2.08 4.87 -16.19
CA HIS A 94 -3.47 4.70 -16.62
C HIS A 94 -4.19 3.54 -15.91
N HIS A 95 -4.01 3.50 -14.58
CA HIS A 95 -4.52 2.46 -13.70
C HIS A 95 -4.92 3.07 -12.36
N PRO A 96 -6.09 2.72 -11.78
CA PRO A 96 -6.51 3.24 -10.49
C PRO A 96 -5.48 2.95 -9.40
N THR A 97 -5.14 3.97 -8.62
CA THR A 97 -4.29 3.81 -7.43
C THR A 97 -4.87 4.59 -6.26
N LYS A 98 -4.38 4.27 -5.06
CA LYS A 98 -4.67 5.06 -3.85
C LYS A 98 -3.44 5.14 -2.96
N VAL A 99 -3.39 6.17 -2.13
CA VAL A 99 -2.46 6.24 -1.01
C VAL A 99 -3.06 5.45 0.15
N ALA A 100 -2.25 4.58 0.76
CA ALA A 100 -2.65 3.82 1.93
C ALA A 100 -1.58 3.90 3.01
N TRP A 101 -2.01 4.02 4.26
CA TRP A 101 -1.14 3.77 5.41
C TRP A 101 -1.07 2.27 5.63
N VAL A 102 0.15 1.73 5.69
CA VAL A 102 0.37 0.28 5.83
C VAL A 102 1.24 -0.05 7.04
N CYS A 103 1.19 -1.29 7.49
CA CYS A 103 2.01 -1.84 8.56
C CYS A 103 3.20 -2.61 7.98
N VAL A 104 4.40 -2.26 8.42
CA VAL A 104 5.62 -3.02 8.12
C VAL A 104 6.71 -2.68 9.12
N ASP A 105 7.41 -3.68 9.65
CA ASP A 105 8.61 -3.54 10.50
C ASP A 105 8.47 -2.49 11.62
N ARG A 106 7.35 -2.53 12.34
CA ARG A 106 6.99 -1.59 13.43
C ARG A 106 6.76 -0.15 12.97
N LYS A 107 6.82 0.14 11.68
CA LYS A 107 6.54 1.47 11.10
C LYS A 107 5.11 1.52 10.54
N ARG A 108 4.71 2.74 10.14
CA ARG A 108 3.47 3.00 9.40
C ARG A 108 3.77 3.88 8.20
N PRO A 109 4.45 3.38 7.15
CA PRO A 109 4.74 4.18 5.97
C PRO A 109 3.51 4.34 5.08
N PHE A 110 3.64 5.25 4.11
CA PHE A 110 2.72 5.37 2.99
C PHE A 110 3.05 4.38 1.89
N LEU A 111 2.00 3.87 1.25
CA LEU A 111 2.06 3.01 0.10
C LEU A 111 1.28 3.65 -1.05
N LEU A 112 1.89 3.69 -2.24
CA LEU A 112 1.15 3.79 -3.49
C LEU A 112 0.55 2.41 -3.81
N SER A 113 -0.71 2.21 -3.45
CA SER A 113 -1.43 0.96 -3.62
C SER A 113 -2.00 0.87 -5.04
N LEU A 114 -1.61 -0.19 -5.76
CA LEU A 114 -2.09 -0.50 -7.11
C LEU A 114 -3.32 -1.39 -7.11
N CYS A 115 -3.46 -2.24 -6.10
CA CYS A 115 -4.66 -3.04 -5.87
C CYS A 115 -4.72 -3.53 -4.42
N THR A 116 -5.78 -4.25 -4.07
CA THR A 116 -5.90 -4.97 -2.80
C THR A 116 -6.20 -6.44 -3.04
N ASN A 117 -6.08 -7.27 -2.00
CA ASN A 117 -6.52 -8.68 -2.04
C ASN A 117 -8.02 -8.81 -2.33
N TRP A 118 -8.82 -7.79 -1.99
CA TRP A 118 -10.28 -7.73 -2.26
C TRP A 118 -10.64 -7.27 -3.66
N TYR A 119 -9.78 -6.45 -4.27
CA TYR A 119 -9.95 -5.94 -5.62
C TYR A 119 -8.65 -6.17 -6.40
N PRO A 120 -8.31 -7.44 -6.71
CA PRO A 120 -7.09 -7.75 -7.44
C PRO A 120 -7.13 -7.16 -8.84
N SER A 121 -6.01 -6.64 -9.32
CA SER A 121 -5.92 -6.10 -10.69
C SER A 121 -5.37 -7.16 -11.64
N GLN A 122 -6.07 -7.39 -12.74
CA GLN A 122 -5.60 -8.25 -13.84
C GLN A 122 -4.51 -7.59 -14.69
N ARG A 123 -4.27 -6.29 -14.51
CA ARG A 123 -3.30 -5.49 -15.28
C ARG A 123 -1.98 -5.28 -14.53
N LEU A 124 -1.75 -5.96 -13.40
CA LEU A 124 -0.53 -5.76 -12.60
C LEU A 124 0.75 -6.01 -13.42
N GLU A 125 0.77 -7.02 -14.29
CA GLU A 125 1.94 -7.32 -15.13
C GLU A 125 2.28 -6.19 -16.11
N GLU A 126 1.27 -5.43 -16.55
CA GLU A 126 1.43 -4.27 -17.43
C GLU A 126 1.80 -3.00 -16.64
N VAL A 127 1.19 -2.82 -15.46
CA VAL A 127 1.28 -1.60 -14.66
C VAL A 127 2.54 -1.57 -13.82
N ASP A 128 2.94 -2.70 -13.24
CA ASP A 128 4.08 -2.81 -12.32
C ASP A 128 5.40 -2.29 -12.94
N PRO A 129 5.79 -2.69 -14.17
CA PRO A 129 7.01 -2.17 -14.80
C PRO A 129 6.98 -0.65 -15.00
N LYS A 130 5.83 -0.07 -15.35
CA LYS A 130 5.69 1.38 -15.58
C LYS A 130 5.87 2.17 -14.29
N VAL A 131 5.34 1.66 -13.17
CA VAL A 131 5.56 2.27 -11.85
C VAL A 131 7.03 2.21 -11.48
N ARG A 132 7.68 1.06 -11.67
CA ARG A 132 9.11 0.86 -11.38
C ARG A 132 9.99 1.81 -12.16
N GLU A 133 9.79 1.89 -13.47
CA GLU A 133 10.52 2.80 -14.35
C GLU A 133 10.35 4.26 -13.89
N TYR A 134 9.10 4.68 -13.65
CA TYR A 134 8.81 6.05 -13.23
C TYR A 134 9.41 6.42 -11.87
N LEU A 135 9.40 5.49 -10.92
CA LEU A 135 9.95 5.71 -9.57
C LEU A 135 11.46 5.44 -9.48
N GLY A 136 12.09 4.92 -10.55
CA GLY A 136 13.50 4.50 -10.54
C GLY A 136 13.77 3.34 -9.57
N ILE A 137 12.82 2.40 -9.42
CA ILE A 137 12.90 1.26 -8.50
C ILE A 137 13.10 -0.03 -9.30
N GLU A 138 14.07 -0.86 -8.91
CA GLU A 138 14.31 -2.15 -9.58
C GLU A 138 13.39 -3.26 -9.07
N GLU A 139 13.17 -3.31 -7.76
CA GLU A 139 12.36 -4.34 -7.10
C GLU A 139 10.87 -4.25 -7.47
N LYS A 140 10.21 -5.40 -7.59
CA LYS A 140 8.75 -5.49 -7.73
C LYS A 140 8.02 -4.98 -6.49
N GLY A 141 6.76 -4.60 -6.69
CA GLY A 141 5.85 -4.27 -5.61
C GLY A 141 5.69 -5.45 -4.65
N LYS A 142 5.32 -5.13 -3.41
CA LYS A 142 5.09 -6.13 -2.35
C LYS A 142 3.70 -5.94 -1.74
N TRP A 143 3.26 -6.94 -1.00
CA TRP A 143 2.01 -6.95 -0.25
C TRP A 143 2.23 -6.47 1.18
N TYR A 144 1.44 -5.47 1.57
CA TYR A 144 1.51 -4.83 2.89
C TYR A 144 0.14 -4.83 3.57
N LEU A 145 0.13 -4.95 4.89
CA LEU A 145 -1.09 -4.94 5.70
C LEU A 145 -1.64 -3.51 5.85
N ASP A 146 -2.92 -3.29 5.56
CA ASP A 146 -3.61 -2.00 5.76
C ASP A 146 -3.59 -1.61 7.26
N ALA A 147 -3.18 -0.38 7.59
CA ALA A 147 -3.08 0.06 8.99
C ALA A 147 -4.44 0.35 9.66
N LYS A 148 -5.51 0.56 8.90
CA LYS A 148 -6.88 0.80 9.38
C LYS A 148 -7.71 -0.49 9.38
N GLN A 149 -7.49 -1.38 8.41
CA GLN A 149 -8.26 -2.62 8.21
C GLN A 149 -7.38 -3.86 8.38
N TRP A 150 -6.60 -3.89 9.47
CA TRP A 150 -5.63 -4.93 9.79
C TRP A 150 -6.22 -6.16 10.50
N GLN A 151 -7.48 -6.08 10.96
CA GLN A 151 -8.13 -7.14 11.72
C GLN A 151 -8.92 -8.09 10.82
N TRP A 152 -8.95 -9.36 11.22
CA TRP A 152 -9.99 -10.29 10.78
C TRP A 152 -11.36 -9.82 11.25
N ARG A 153 -12.35 -9.94 10.38
CA ARG A 153 -13.75 -9.64 10.70
C ARG A 153 -14.59 -10.91 10.63
N ALA A 154 -15.62 -10.96 11.46
CA ALA A 154 -16.62 -12.03 11.43
C ALA A 154 -17.55 -11.88 10.24
#